data_AF-A0A382P014-F1
#
_entry.id   AF-A0A382P014-F1
#
_cell.length_a   1.000
_cell.length_b   1.000
_cell.length_c   1.000
_cell.angle_alpha   90.00
_cell.angle_beta   90.00
_cell.angle_gamma   90.00
#
_symmetry.space_group_name_H-M   'P 1'
#
loop_
_entity.id
_entity.type
_entity.pdbx_description
1 polymer ?
#
loop_
_entity_poly.entity_id
_entity_poly.type
_entity_poly.pdbx_seq_one_letter_code
_entity_poly.pdbx_strand_id
1 'polypeptide(L)' 'MKSIGIIPVRMESTRLPQKPLRMICGLPMIHHVIKRAQMCGSLADLYVATDSEKIAELS' A
#
# COMPACT_ATOMS: atom_id res chain seq x y z
N MET A 1 -21.18 -12.21 -4.28
CA MET A 1 -20.63 -11.46 -3.11
C MET A 1 -19.43 -10.66 -3.60
N LYS A 2 -19.31 -9.38 -3.25
CA LYS A 2 -18.21 -8.50 -3.71
C LYS A 2 -17.15 -8.44 -2.62
N SER A 3 -15.92 -8.83 -2.93
CA SER A 3 -14.78 -8.75 -2.00
C SER A 3 -13.98 -7.48 -2.25
N ILE A 4 -13.67 -6.72 -1.19
CA ILE A 4 -12.93 -5.46 -1.27
C ILE A 4 -11.62 -5.62 -0.50
N GLY A 5 -10.50 -5.22 -1.11
CA GLY A 5 -9.20 -5.15 -0.45
C GLY A 5 -8.95 -3.76 0.13
N ILE A 6 -8.44 -3.70 1.36
CA ILE A 6 -7.99 -2.45 1.99
C ILE A 6 -6.56 -2.66 2.49
N ILE A 7 -5.64 -1.80 2.07
CA ILE A 7 -4.25 -1.78 2.52
C ILE A 7 -4.08 -0.60 3.49
N PRO A 8 -4.03 -0.84 4.82
CA PRO A 8 -3.77 0.22 5.79
C PRO A 8 -2.29 0.61 5.78
N VAL A 9 -2.00 1.90 5.66
CA VAL A 9 -0.64 2.44 5.58
C VAL A 9 -0.51 3.70 6.42
N ARG A 10 0.42 3.69 7.36
CA ARG A 10 0.78 4.85 8.17
C ARG A 10 2.26 5.17 8.01
N MET A 11 2.60 6.45 8.04
CA MET A 11 3.98 6.92 7.87
C MET A 11 4.87 6.64 9.10
N GLU A 12 4.29 6.67 10.30
CA GLU A 12 5.01 6.63 11.58
C GLU A 12 5.37 5.20 12.03
N SER A 13 6.15 4.47 11.25
CA SER A 13 6.65 3.16 11.69
C SER A 13 7.75 3.31 12.75
N THR A 14 7.53 2.74 13.94
CA THR A 14 8.43 2.86 15.10
C THR A 14 9.75 2.09 14.94
N ARG A 15 9.70 0.89 14.35
CA ARG A 15 10.89 0.04 14.14
C ARG A 15 11.65 0.34 12.85
N LEU A 16 10.98 0.94 11.86
CA LEU A 16 11.58 1.28 10.58
C LEU A 16 10.95 2.57 10.05
N PRO A 17 11.48 3.74 10.40
CA PRO A 17 10.92 5.02 10.00
C PRO A 17 10.66 5.11 8.49
N GLN A 18 9.53 5.70 8.10
CA GLN A 18 9.12 5.88 6.70
C GLN A 18 9.07 4.58 5.88
N LYS A 19 8.85 3.43 6.54
CA LYS A 19 8.79 2.10 5.91
C LYS A 19 8.04 2.05 4.58
N PRO A 20 6.84 2.68 4.42
CA PRO A 20 6.08 2.59 3.15
C PRO A 20 6.84 3.14 1.94
N LEU A 21 7.66 4.18 2.14
CA LEU A 21 8.42 4.87 1.09
C LEU A 21 9.80 4.26 0.86
N ARG A 22 10.21 3.29 1.68
CA ARG A 22 11.53 2.70 1.56
C ARG A 22 11.65 1.95 0.24
N MET A 23 12.70 2.25 -0.52
CA MET A 23 12.95 1.61 -1.80
C MET A 23 13.37 0.15 -1.61
N ILE A 24 12.72 -0.75 -2.33
CA ILE A 24 13.02 -2.18 -2.42
C ILE A 24 13.07 -2.51 -3.92
N CYS A 25 14.24 -2.92 -4.41
CA CYS A 25 14.45 -3.27 -5.82
C CYS A 25 13.92 -2.20 -6.81
N GLY A 26 14.15 -0.92 -6.53
CA GLY A 26 13.76 0.19 -7.41
C GLY A 26 12.30 0.64 -7.29
N LEU A 27 11.48 0.06 -6.40
CA LEU A 27 10.12 0.53 -6.11
C LEU A 27 9.91 0.80 -4.62
N PRO A 28 9.08 1.79 -4.23
CA PRO A 28 8.65 1.94 -2.85
C PRO A 28 8.04 0.66 -2.29
N MET A 29 8.26 0.37 -1.01
CA MET A 29 7.73 -0.83 -0.34
C MET A 29 6.22 -0.99 -0.58
N ILE A 30 5.45 0.09 -0.45
CA ILE A 30 3.99 0.05 -0.61
C ILE A 30 3.56 -0.39 -2.02
N HIS A 31 4.33 -0.04 -3.06
CA HIS A 31 4.03 -0.45 -4.44
C HIS A 31 4.11 -1.96 -4.62
N HIS A 32 5.01 -2.64 -3.91
CA HIS A 32 5.06 -4.11 -3.93
C HIS A 32 3.78 -4.73 -3.39
N VAL A 33 3.22 -4.16 -2.30
CA VAL A 33 1.97 -4.66 -1.70
C VAL A 33 0.79 -4.40 -2.62
N ILE A 34 0.68 -3.20 -3.19
CA ILE A 34 -0.39 -2.83 -4.14
C ILE A 34 -0.36 -3.77 -5.35
N LYS A 35 0.80 -3.91 -6.00
CA LYS A 35 0.95 -4.79 -7.18
C LYS A 35 0.54 -6.23 -6.88
N ARG A 36 0.93 -6.77 -5.72
CA ARG A 36 0.56 -8.13 -5.32
C ARG A 36 -0.93 -8.28 -5.05
N ALA A 37 -1.54 -7.30 -4.40
CA ALA A 37 -2.98 -7.31 -4.15
C ALA A 37 -3.80 -7.18 -5.46
N GLN A 38 -3.35 -6.36 -6.41
CA GLN A 38 -3.98 -6.23 -7.74
C GLN A 38 -3.96 -7.52 -8.56
N MET A 39 -3.01 -8.43 -8.31
CA MET A 39 -2.99 -9.75 -8.96
C MET A 39 -4.08 -10.70 -8.43
N CYS A 40 -4.79 -10.33 -7.36
CA CYS A 40 -5.86 -11.15 -6.80
C CYS A 40 -7.16 -10.99 -7.59
N GLY A 41 -7.45 -11.94 -8.47
CA GLY A 41 -8.66 -11.90 -9.33
C GLY A 41 -10.00 -12.01 -8.60
N SER A 42 -10.01 -12.27 -7.29
CA SER A 42 -11.23 -12.32 -6.47
C SER A 42 -11.56 -10.99 -5.79
N LEU A 43 -10.65 -10.01 -5.82
CA LEU A 43 -10.92 -8.66 -5.33
C LEU A 43 -11.62 -7.85 -6.41
N ALA A 44 -12.77 -7.30 -6.07
CA ALA A 44 -13.52 -6.44 -6.97
C ALA A 44 -12.99 -5.00 -6.96
N ASP A 45 -12.53 -4.51 -5.80
CA ASP A 45 -11.81 -3.24 -5.68
C ASP A 45 -10.66 -3.37 -4.66
N LEU A 46 -9.70 -2.45 -4.75
CA LEU A 46 -8.58 -2.33 -3.84
C LEU A 46 -8.37 -0.86 -3.47
N TYR A 47 -8.28 -0.55 -2.19
CA TYR A 47 -8.06 0.79 -1.67
C TYR A 47 -6.85 0.84 -0.74
N VAL A 48 -6.14 1.97 -0.73
CA VAL A 48 -5.12 2.27 0.27
C VAL A 48 -5.72 3.24 1.29
N ALA A 49 -5.75 2.82 2.56
CA ALA A 49 -6.22 3.66 3.66
C ALA A 49 -5.01 4.26 4.38
N THR A 50 -4.81 5.57 4.20
CA THR A 50 -3.64 6.27 4.75
C THR A 50 -4.03 7.64 5.32
N ASP A 51 -3.26 8.07 6.30
CA ASP A 51 -3.31 9.39 6.94
C ASP A 51 -2.33 10.40 6.30
N SER A 52 -1.54 9.96 5.31
CA SER A 52 -0.50 10.76 4.69
C SER A 52 -0.85 11.10 3.25
N GLU A 53 -0.95 12.40 2.95
CA GLU A 53 -1.14 12.91 1.58
C GLU A 53 -0.07 12.38 0.62
N LYS A 54 1.19 12.33 1.08
CA LYS A 54 2.30 11.78 0.30
C LYS A 54 2.07 10.32 -0.11
N ILE A 55 1.47 9.50 0.74
CA ILE A 55 1.13 8.11 0.39
C ILE A 55 -0.06 8.08 -0.56
N ALA A 56 -1.07 8.93 -0.36
CA ALA A 56 -2.24 9.03 -1.23
C ALA A 56 -1.86 9.45 -2.66
N GLU A 57 -0.89 10.35 -2.84
CA GLU A 57 -0.38 10.75 -4.16
C GLU A 57 0.46 9.66 -4.85
N LEU A 58 1.00 8.71 -4.09
CA LEU A 58 1.88 7.64 -4.59
C LEU A 58 1.12 6.35 -4.94
N SER A 59 -0.09 6.15 -4.42
CA SER A 59 -0.84 4.90 -4.48
C SER A 59 -1.89 4.86 -5.58
#